data_AF-A0A6L9ZH89-F1
#
_entry.id   AF-A0A6L9ZH89-F1
#
_cell.length_a   1.000
_cell.length_b   1.000
_cell.length_c   1.000
_cell.angle_alpha   90.00
_cell.angle_beta   90.00
_cell.angle_gamma   90.00
#
_symmetry.space_group_name_H-M   'P 1'
#
loop_
_entity.id
_entity.type
_entity.pdbx_description
1 polymer ?
#
loop_
_entity_poly.entity_id
_entity_poly.type
_entity_poly.pdbx_seq_one_letter_code
_entity_poly.pdbx_strand_id
1 'polypeptide(L)'
;MIFNIHSRKLTVYPDSERVFVHLFGSQPTAFWLDSSRVEPGLSRFSFMGDGTGPNSLLVQYSITDQKLTINCSGKTTHRRESIFSYLHRELERRYNCLEGLSFDFNCGFVGYFGYEIKAECGGNIVHQSPFPDAMFLLADRIIAFDHQEQVTYLLCLTKKGENSHANAWFEGIEKQLCNLPPLPPIELDYTHRKVSFRLSRSYQRYLE
;
A
#
# COMPACT_ATOMS: atom_id res chain seq x y z
N MET A 1 16.12 -5.12 17.57
CA MET A 1 15.52 -4.71 16.28
C MET A 1 16.57 -4.69 15.17
N ILE A 2 16.25 -5.30 14.02
CA ILE A 2 17.13 -5.47 12.83
C ILE A 2 16.99 -4.29 11.85
N PHE A 3 15.86 -3.59 11.91
CA PHE A 3 15.50 -2.50 11.00
C PHE A 3 15.40 -1.15 11.73
N ASN A 4 15.64 -0.08 10.99
CA ASN A 4 15.43 1.30 11.41
C ASN A 4 14.48 1.97 10.41
N ILE A 5 13.66 2.91 10.91
CA ILE A 5 12.88 3.80 10.06
C ILE A 5 13.57 5.16 10.07
N HIS A 6 13.71 5.73 8.88
CA HIS A 6 14.16 7.10 8.67
C HIS A 6 12.98 7.91 8.18
N SER A 7 12.93 9.18 8.57
CA SER A 7 11.95 10.12 8.03
C SER A 7 12.64 11.41 7.59
N ARG A 8 12.07 12.06 6.59
CA ARG A 8 12.42 13.42 6.17
C ARG A 8 11.14 14.21 5.92
N LYS A 9 10.97 15.31 6.64
CA LYS A 9 9.91 16.28 6.38
C LYS A 9 10.37 17.25 5.30
N LEU A 10 9.53 17.45 4.30
CA LEU A 10 9.72 18.40 3.21
C LEU A 10 8.67 19.52 3.32
N THR A 11 9.06 20.73 2.97
CA THR A 11 8.16 21.89 2.91
C THR A 11 7.33 21.92 1.63
N VAL A 12 7.64 21.08 0.64
CA VAL A 12 6.84 20.96 -0.58
C VAL A 12 5.58 20.14 -0.32
N TYR A 13 4.50 20.53 -0.99
CA TYR A 13 3.21 19.87 -0.93
C TYR A 13 2.58 19.85 -2.34
N PRO A 14 3.09 18.98 -3.22
CA PRO A 14 2.54 18.82 -4.54
C PRO A 14 1.17 18.12 -4.48
N ASP A 15 0.40 18.28 -5.55
CA ASP A 15 -0.84 17.52 -5.76
C ASP A 15 -0.58 16.00 -5.71
N SER A 16 -1.34 15.28 -4.89
CA SER A 16 -1.11 13.86 -4.61
C SER A 16 -1.39 12.97 -5.82
N GLU A 17 -2.37 13.31 -6.66
CA GLU A 17 -2.64 12.59 -7.91
C GLU A 17 -1.45 12.69 -8.86
N ARG A 18 -0.90 13.90 -9.04
CA ARG A 18 0.34 14.15 -9.81
C ARG A 18 1.50 13.32 -9.32
N VAL A 19 1.69 13.26 -8.00
CA VAL A 19 2.75 12.41 -7.43
C VAL A 19 2.50 10.95 -7.78
N PHE A 20 1.28 10.45 -7.57
CA PHE A 20 0.98 9.05 -7.77
C PHE A 20 1.17 8.63 -9.22
N VAL A 21 0.59 9.36 -10.17
CA VAL A 21 0.67 9.04 -11.60
C VAL A 21 2.13 9.00 -12.08
N HIS A 22 2.94 9.99 -11.70
CA HIS A 22 4.31 10.10 -12.20
C HIS A 22 5.32 9.20 -11.49
N LEU A 23 5.17 8.96 -10.18
CA LEU A 23 6.13 8.15 -9.43
C LEU A 23 5.74 6.67 -9.39
N PHE A 24 4.44 6.38 -9.33
CA PHE A 24 3.94 5.04 -9.04
C PHE A 24 3.01 4.47 -10.12
N GLY A 25 2.49 5.30 -11.04
CA GLY A 25 1.49 4.88 -12.03
C GLY A 25 1.94 3.81 -13.02
N SER A 26 3.25 3.65 -13.23
CA SER A 26 3.83 2.58 -14.06
C SER A 26 4.20 1.32 -13.28
N GLN A 27 4.09 1.34 -11.95
CA GLN A 27 4.50 0.23 -11.10
C GLN A 27 3.41 -0.86 -11.07
N PRO A 28 3.78 -2.14 -11.21
CA PRO A 28 2.81 -3.24 -11.16
C PRO A 28 2.20 -3.43 -9.77
N THR A 29 2.85 -2.90 -8.73
CA THR A 29 2.39 -2.99 -7.35
C THR A 29 2.67 -1.67 -6.64
N ALA A 30 1.62 -0.86 -6.55
CA ALA A 30 1.62 0.43 -5.86
C ALA A 30 0.30 0.61 -5.11
N PHE A 31 0.30 1.52 -4.13
CA PHE A 31 -0.88 1.87 -3.38
C PHE A 31 -0.99 3.38 -3.22
N TRP A 32 -2.22 3.85 -3.13
CA TRP A 32 -2.58 5.19 -2.68
C TRP A 32 -3.76 5.04 -1.72
N LEU A 33 -3.51 5.28 -0.44
CA LEU A 33 -4.52 5.36 0.60
C LEU A 33 -4.88 6.83 0.75
N ASP A 34 -5.94 7.24 0.07
CA ASP A 34 -6.40 8.62 0.08
C ASP A 34 -7.52 8.84 1.08
N SER A 35 -7.42 9.94 1.81
CA SER A 35 -8.37 10.33 2.85
C SER A 35 -9.34 11.39 2.32
N SER A 36 -10.41 10.96 1.63
CA SER A 36 -11.33 11.87 0.93
C SER A 36 -12.38 12.57 1.81
N ARG A 37 -12.53 12.19 3.09
CA ARG A 37 -13.55 12.74 3.99
C ARG A 37 -12.94 13.63 5.05
N VAL A 38 -12.83 14.93 4.75
CA VAL A 38 -12.30 15.96 5.64
C VAL A 38 -13.25 16.22 6.81
N GLU A 39 -13.30 15.30 7.76
CA GLU A 39 -13.88 15.54 9.10
C GLU A 39 -12.76 15.99 10.04
N PRO A 40 -12.95 17.04 10.85
CA PRO A 40 -11.95 17.46 11.82
C PRO A 40 -11.53 16.31 12.75
N GLY A 41 -10.26 15.89 12.67
CA GLY A 41 -9.70 14.78 13.45
C GLY A 41 -9.68 13.42 12.74
N LEU A 42 -10.29 13.30 11.56
CA LEU A 42 -10.18 12.14 10.67
C LEU A 42 -9.54 12.61 9.35
N SER A 43 -8.90 11.71 8.60
CA SER A 43 -8.48 12.00 7.22
C SER A 43 -7.39 13.08 7.01
N ARG A 44 -6.55 13.33 8.02
CA ARG A 44 -5.42 14.29 7.90
C ARG A 44 -4.34 13.87 6.89
N PHE A 45 -4.17 12.57 6.68
CA PHE A 45 -3.06 12.03 5.90
C PHE A 45 -3.50 11.16 4.74
N SER A 46 -2.80 11.30 3.63
CA SER A 46 -2.79 10.35 2.53
C SER A 46 -1.41 9.70 2.41
N PHE A 47 -1.39 8.42 2.07
CA PHE A 47 -0.17 7.62 2.00
C PHE A 47 -0.06 6.97 0.63
N MET A 48 1.13 6.97 0.06
CA MET A 48 1.41 6.24 -1.18
C MET A 48 2.80 5.63 -1.17
N GLY A 49 2.96 4.57 -1.95
CA GLY A 49 4.22 3.86 -2.08
C GLY A 49 4.09 2.69 -3.06
N ASP A 50 5.20 1.98 -3.24
CA ASP A 50 5.31 0.89 -4.19
C ASP A 50 6.10 -0.30 -3.64
N GLY A 51 6.19 -1.33 -4.48
CA GLY A 51 6.93 -2.55 -4.18
C GLY A 51 8.39 -2.54 -4.60
N THR A 52 8.97 -1.42 -5.05
CA THR A 52 10.32 -1.42 -5.66
C THR A 52 11.47 -1.24 -4.67
N GLY A 53 11.16 -1.09 -3.38
CA GLY A 53 12.19 -0.92 -2.35
C GLY A 53 12.97 -2.20 -2.04
N PRO A 54 14.20 -2.06 -1.48
CA PRO A 54 15.10 -3.19 -1.24
C PRO A 54 14.61 -4.16 -0.15
N ASN A 55 13.71 -3.71 0.73
CA ASN A 55 13.11 -4.49 1.81
C ASN A 55 11.61 -4.77 1.56
N SER A 56 11.08 -4.38 0.41
CA SER A 56 9.70 -4.62 0.01
C SER A 56 9.41 -6.11 -0.17
N LEU A 57 8.19 -6.50 0.19
CA LEU A 57 7.67 -7.86 0.02
C LEU A 57 6.27 -7.80 -0.58
N LEU A 58 6.01 -8.56 -1.65
CA LEU A 58 4.65 -8.85 -2.08
C LEU A 58 4.27 -10.24 -1.60
N VAL A 59 3.25 -10.32 -0.75
CA VAL A 59 2.77 -11.53 -0.10
C VAL A 59 1.40 -11.84 -0.64
N GLN A 60 1.22 -13.04 -1.19
CA GLN A 60 -0.06 -13.54 -1.68
C GLN A 60 -0.40 -14.83 -0.94
N TYR A 61 -1.67 -14.99 -0.58
CA TYR A 61 -2.15 -16.17 0.14
C TYR A 61 -3.28 -16.86 -0.64
N SER A 62 -3.21 -18.19 -0.70
CA SER A 62 -4.30 -19.07 -1.15
C SER A 62 -4.78 -19.87 0.05
N ILE A 63 -6.06 -19.71 0.40
CA ILE A 63 -6.70 -20.48 1.47
C ILE A 63 -6.86 -21.95 1.08
N THR A 64 -7.16 -22.19 -0.21
CA THR A 64 -7.41 -23.53 -0.74
C THR A 64 -6.14 -24.38 -0.71
N ASP A 65 -5.00 -23.78 -1.06
CA ASP A 65 -3.69 -24.46 -1.07
C ASP A 65 -2.94 -24.35 0.26
N GLN A 66 -3.46 -23.54 1.21
CA GLN A 66 -2.78 -23.09 2.42
C GLN A 66 -1.33 -22.66 2.15
N LYS A 67 -1.18 -21.83 1.10
CA LYS A 67 0.11 -21.50 0.52
C LYS A 67 0.31 -19.99 0.46
N LEU A 68 1.43 -19.55 1.01
CA LEU A 68 1.97 -18.21 0.78
C LEU A 68 2.92 -18.23 -0.41
N THR A 69 2.80 -17.21 -1.25
CA THR A 69 3.77 -16.84 -2.28
C THR A 69 4.32 -15.47 -1.94
N ILE A 70 5.62 -15.39 -1.69
CA ILE A 70 6.30 -14.17 -1.23
C ILE A 70 7.33 -13.80 -2.29
N ASN A 71 7.15 -12.64 -2.91
CA ASN A 71 8.11 -12.04 -3.83
C ASN A 71 8.91 -10.96 -3.10
N CYS A 72 10.24 -11.06 -3.17
CA CYS A 72 11.18 -10.06 -2.68
C CYS A 72 12.20 -9.78 -3.79
N SER A 73 12.18 -8.57 -4.35
CA SER A 73 13.14 -8.15 -5.39
C SER A 73 13.25 -9.14 -6.56
N GLY A 74 12.12 -9.68 -7.03
CA GLY A 74 12.06 -10.65 -8.12
C GLY A 74 12.30 -12.12 -7.71
N LYS A 75 12.77 -12.37 -6.49
CA LYS A 75 12.89 -13.74 -5.95
C LYS A 75 11.58 -14.17 -5.32
N THR A 76 11.01 -15.25 -5.83
CA THR A 76 9.79 -15.85 -5.29
C THR A 76 10.12 -17.00 -4.34
N THR A 77 9.47 -17.03 -3.18
CA THR A 77 9.55 -18.13 -2.22
C THR A 77 8.13 -18.57 -1.83
N HIS A 78 8.00 -19.84 -1.45
CA HIS A 78 6.73 -20.40 -1.02
C HIS A 78 6.81 -20.91 0.41
N ARG A 79 5.72 -20.76 1.14
CA ARG A 79 5.58 -21.27 2.51
C ARG A 79 4.20 -21.87 2.72
N ARG A 80 4.12 -22.86 3.61
CA ARG A 80 2.87 -23.41 4.11
C ARG A 80 2.71 -22.97 5.55
N GLU A 81 2.02 -21.86 5.74
CA GLU A 81 1.68 -21.29 7.05
C GLU A 81 0.50 -20.31 6.86
N SER A 82 -0.22 -20.04 7.95
CA SER A 82 -1.29 -19.03 7.97
C SER A 82 -0.75 -17.65 7.62
N ILE A 83 -1.53 -16.89 6.84
CA ILE A 83 -1.25 -15.48 6.56
C ILE A 83 -1.14 -14.65 7.85
N PHE A 84 -1.97 -14.93 8.87
CA PHE A 84 -1.93 -14.19 10.13
C PHE A 84 -0.63 -14.41 10.89
N SER A 85 -0.20 -15.67 10.99
CA SER A 85 1.09 -16.03 11.61
C SER A 85 2.27 -15.41 10.88
N TYR A 86 2.22 -15.38 9.53
CA TYR A 86 3.25 -14.75 8.72
C TYR A 86 3.31 -13.23 8.97
N LEU A 87 2.19 -12.53 8.86
CA LEU A 87 2.12 -11.08 9.05
C LEU A 87 2.56 -10.69 10.46
N HIS A 88 2.07 -11.39 11.48
CA HIS A 88 2.45 -11.15 12.87
C HIS A 88 3.97 -11.24 13.07
N ARG A 89 4.60 -12.32 12.59
CA ARG A 89 6.06 -12.50 12.71
C ARG A 89 6.84 -11.43 11.94
N GLU A 90 6.41 -11.08 10.73
CA GLU A 90 7.11 -10.08 9.93
C GLU A 90 6.96 -8.66 10.51
N LEU A 91 5.81 -8.36 11.13
CA LEU A 91 5.58 -7.15 11.91
C LEU A 91 6.48 -7.11 13.15
N GLU A 92 6.49 -8.13 14.00
CA GLU A 92 7.37 -8.21 15.18
C GLU A 92 8.85 -8.01 14.82
N ARG A 93 9.29 -8.55 13.69
CA ARG A 93 10.68 -8.43 13.23
C ARG A 93 11.05 -7.00 12.81
N ARG A 94 10.09 -6.23 12.30
CA ARG A 94 10.29 -4.91 11.67
C ARG A 94 9.74 -3.75 12.46
N TYR A 95 8.90 -4.04 13.45
CA TYR A 95 8.24 -3.04 14.25
C TYR A 95 9.28 -2.13 14.86
N ASN A 96 9.18 -0.85 14.53
CA ASN A 96 9.98 0.20 15.10
C ASN A 96 9.09 1.43 15.11
N CYS A 97 8.70 1.89 16.30
CA CYS A 97 7.89 3.10 16.40
C CYS A 97 8.83 4.30 16.23
N LEU A 98 8.62 5.09 15.19
CA LEU A 98 9.32 6.35 15.05
C LEU A 98 8.61 7.40 15.91
N GLU A 99 9.25 7.83 16.99
CA GLU A 99 8.74 8.93 17.81
C GLU A 99 8.75 10.25 17.04
N GLY A 100 7.75 11.10 17.27
CA GLY A 100 7.70 12.47 16.74
C GLY A 100 6.96 12.66 15.41
N LEU A 101 6.37 11.60 14.83
CA LEU A 101 5.42 11.73 13.73
C LEU A 101 3.99 11.94 14.26
N SER A 102 3.20 12.69 13.52
CA SER A 102 1.78 12.96 13.80
C SER A 102 0.84 11.86 13.26
N PHE A 103 1.39 10.72 12.83
CA PHE A 103 0.67 9.57 12.28
C PHE A 103 1.39 8.26 12.65
N ASP A 104 0.64 7.15 12.63
CA ASP A 104 1.13 5.84 13.08
C ASP A 104 1.63 4.94 11.93
N PHE A 105 1.24 5.23 10.69
CA PHE A 105 1.60 4.39 9.54
C PHE A 105 3.00 4.74 8.99
N ASN A 106 4.01 4.10 9.57
CA ASN A 106 5.42 4.46 9.40
C ASN A 106 6.22 3.43 8.58
N CYS A 107 5.69 3.02 7.42
CA CYS A 107 6.03 1.77 6.70
C CYS A 107 5.31 0.55 7.27
N GLY A 108 5.12 -0.49 6.46
CA GLY A 108 4.39 -1.69 6.87
C GLY A 108 3.57 -2.31 5.76
N PHE A 109 2.68 -3.23 6.14
CA PHE A 109 1.85 -3.95 5.19
C PHE A 109 0.63 -3.12 4.75
N VAL A 110 0.42 -3.02 3.44
CA VAL A 110 -0.78 -2.46 2.80
C VAL A 110 -1.37 -3.53 1.90
N GLY A 111 -2.68 -3.76 1.99
CA GLY A 111 -3.29 -4.83 1.23
C GLY A 111 -4.71 -5.13 1.67
N TYR A 112 -5.13 -6.37 1.40
CA TYR A 112 -6.46 -6.81 1.73
C TYR A 112 -6.48 -8.25 2.26
N PHE A 113 -7.48 -8.51 3.09
CA PHE A 113 -8.01 -9.84 3.33
C PHE A 113 -9.28 -10.02 2.50
N GLY A 114 -9.30 -11.05 1.68
CA GLY A 114 -10.48 -11.49 0.95
C GLY A 114 -11.49 -12.13 1.88
N TYR A 115 -12.75 -12.19 1.43
CA TYR A 115 -13.87 -12.61 2.26
C TYR A 115 -13.71 -14.03 2.85
N GLU A 116 -13.10 -14.94 2.10
CA GLU A 116 -12.96 -16.35 2.49
C GLU A 116 -11.81 -16.60 3.46
N ILE A 117 -11.02 -15.57 3.81
CA ILE A 117 -10.05 -15.63 4.92
C ILE A 117 -10.73 -15.97 6.25
N LYS A 118 -12.05 -15.77 6.37
CA LYS A 118 -12.84 -16.27 7.51
C LYS A 118 -12.60 -17.77 7.81
N ALA A 119 -12.17 -18.57 6.83
CA ALA A 119 -11.85 -19.98 7.03
C ALA A 119 -10.62 -20.21 7.95
N GLU A 120 -9.67 -19.28 8.00
CA GLU A 120 -8.59 -19.27 9.00
C GLU A 120 -9.12 -19.07 10.44
N CYS A 121 -10.34 -18.55 10.57
CA CYS A 121 -11.01 -18.30 11.84
C CYS A 121 -12.12 -19.33 12.14
N GLY A 122 -12.13 -20.47 11.43
CA GLY A 122 -13.12 -21.55 11.63
C GLY A 122 -14.38 -21.42 10.77
N GLY A 123 -14.43 -20.47 9.83
CA GLY A 123 -15.49 -20.39 8.83
C GLY A 123 -15.35 -21.45 7.72
N ASN A 124 -16.42 -21.63 6.94
CA ASN A 124 -16.38 -22.48 5.75
C ASN A 124 -15.94 -21.68 4.51
N ILE A 125 -15.24 -22.35 3.59
CA ILE A 125 -14.93 -21.80 2.27
C ILE A 125 -16.16 -22.01 1.37
N VAL A 126 -16.84 -20.94 1.00
CA VAL A 126 -18.10 -21.00 0.21
C VAL A 126 -17.91 -20.48 -1.21
N HIS A 127 -17.01 -19.51 -1.39
CA HIS A 127 -16.74 -18.89 -2.67
C HIS A 127 -15.28 -19.06 -3.07
N GLN A 128 -15.00 -19.07 -4.37
CA GLN A 128 -13.64 -19.04 -4.90
C GLN A 128 -13.46 -17.79 -5.76
N SER A 129 -12.37 -17.07 -5.49
CA SER A 129 -11.96 -15.90 -6.25
C SER A 129 -10.88 -16.30 -7.27
N PRO A 130 -10.85 -15.69 -8.48
CA PRO A 130 -9.71 -15.82 -9.37
C PRO A 130 -8.48 -15.04 -8.86
N PHE A 131 -8.65 -14.18 -7.85
CA PHE A 131 -7.58 -13.43 -7.19
C PHE A 131 -7.19 -14.09 -5.86
N PRO A 132 -5.98 -13.81 -5.33
CA PRO A 132 -5.55 -14.32 -4.03
C PRO A 132 -6.56 -14.04 -2.91
N ASP A 133 -6.66 -14.95 -1.94
CA ASP A 133 -7.54 -14.78 -0.78
C ASP A 133 -7.00 -13.71 0.18
N ALA A 134 -5.70 -13.43 0.16
CA ALA A 134 -5.14 -12.22 0.74
C ALA A 134 -3.94 -11.77 -0.08
N MET A 135 -3.71 -10.46 -0.13
CA MET A 135 -2.52 -9.89 -0.75
C MET A 135 -2.05 -8.66 0.00
N PHE A 136 -0.77 -8.62 0.37
CA PHE A 136 -0.15 -7.53 1.09
C PHE A 136 1.19 -7.15 0.48
N LEU A 137 1.39 -5.85 0.28
CA LEU A 137 2.66 -5.24 0.01
C LEU A 137 3.26 -4.73 1.33
N LEU A 138 4.43 -5.21 1.72
CA LEU A 138 5.25 -4.55 2.72
C LEU A 138 5.90 -3.33 2.06
N ALA A 139 5.33 -2.15 2.28
CA ALA A 139 5.87 -0.89 1.85
C ALA A 139 7.01 -0.50 2.79
N ASP A 140 8.25 -0.57 2.30
CA ASP A 140 9.44 -0.12 3.02
C ASP A 140 9.76 1.35 2.75
N ARG A 141 9.11 1.97 1.76
CA ARG A 141 9.23 3.39 1.42
C ARG A 141 7.85 3.97 1.21
N ILE A 142 7.60 5.10 1.84
CA ILE A 142 6.28 5.76 1.82
C ILE A 142 6.46 7.25 1.63
N ILE A 143 5.57 7.85 0.84
CA ILE A 143 5.31 9.28 0.81
C ILE A 143 3.98 9.51 1.54
N ALA A 144 4.02 10.32 2.60
CA ALA A 144 2.84 10.71 3.36
C ALA A 144 2.59 12.22 3.16
N PHE A 145 1.34 12.58 2.90
CA PHE A 145 0.89 13.95 2.71
C PHE A 145 0.16 14.38 3.96
N ASP A 146 0.59 15.47 4.59
CA ASP A 146 -0.15 16.10 5.68
C ASP A 146 -1.01 17.22 5.10
N HIS A 147 -2.30 16.96 4.96
CA HIS A 147 -3.24 17.91 4.35
C HIS A 147 -3.48 19.14 5.22
N GLN A 148 -3.25 19.03 6.53
CA GLN A 148 -3.45 20.12 7.48
C GLN A 148 -2.26 21.08 7.44
N GLU A 149 -1.06 20.55 7.53
CA GLU A 149 0.16 21.36 7.60
C GLU A 149 0.71 21.70 6.21
N GLN A 150 0.15 21.12 5.14
CA GLN A 150 0.61 21.25 3.75
C GLN A 150 2.10 20.94 3.63
N VAL A 151 2.49 19.75 4.11
CA VAL A 151 3.86 19.26 4.05
C VAL A 151 3.88 17.79 3.62
N THR A 152 5.01 17.36 3.09
CA THR A 152 5.23 15.98 2.67
C THR A 152 6.24 15.30 3.60
N TYR A 153 5.98 14.07 4.01
CA TYR A 153 6.91 13.24 4.74
C TYR A 153 7.37 12.08 3.85
N LEU A 154 8.68 11.90 3.79
CA LEU A 154 9.30 10.72 3.18
C LEU A 154 9.70 9.76 4.30
N LEU A 155 9.31 8.50 4.19
CA LEU A 155 9.68 7.45 5.13
C LEU A 155 10.42 6.33 4.42
N CYS A 156 11.46 5.79 5.06
CA CYS A 156 12.24 4.68 4.52
C CYS A 156 12.67 3.73 5.64
N LEU A 157 12.32 2.45 5.50
CA LEU A 157 12.73 1.35 6.36
C LEU A 157 13.99 0.70 5.79
N THR A 158 15.06 0.69 6.58
CA THR A 158 16.38 0.16 6.22
C THR A 158 16.81 -0.92 7.21
N LYS A 159 17.70 -1.82 6.79
CA LYS A 159 18.42 -2.65 7.76
C LYS A 159 19.44 -1.79 8.50
N LYS A 160 19.71 -2.13 9.76
CA LYS A 160 20.78 -1.47 10.53
C LYS A 160 22.10 -1.49 9.77
N GLY A 161 22.71 -0.33 9.60
CA GLY A 161 23.97 -0.14 8.87
C GLY A 161 23.80 0.33 7.42
N GLU A 162 22.58 0.36 6.87
CA GLU A 162 22.32 0.74 5.47
C GLU A 162 21.76 2.17 5.30
N ASN A 163 22.07 3.08 6.23
CA ASN A 163 21.48 4.44 6.27
C ASN A 163 21.69 5.27 4.99
N SER A 164 22.76 5.02 4.23
CA SER A 164 23.04 5.72 2.97
C SER A 164 21.95 5.53 1.93
N HIS A 165 21.26 4.38 1.91
CA HIS A 165 20.17 4.10 0.99
C HIS A 165 18.96 5.00 1.24
N ALA A 166 18.64 5.30 2.51
CA ALA A 166 17.53 6.19 2.86
C ALA A 166 17.79 7.61 2.36
N ASN A 167 19.00 8.15 2.59
CA ASN A 167 19.34 9.50 2.16
C ASN A 167 19.33 9.64 0.63
N ALA A 168 19.91 8.69 -0.10
CA ALA A 168 19.91 8.70 -1.55
C ALA A 168 18.48 8.63 -2.12
N TRP A 169 17.62 7.81 -1.53
CA TRP A 169 16.21 7.75 -1.93
C TRP A 169 15.47 9.06 -1.64
N PHE A 170 15.65 9.63 -0.44
CA PHE A 170 15.03 10.92 -0.09
C PHE A 170 15.43 12.04 -1.05
N GLU A 171 16.72 12.17 -1.36
CA GLU A 171 17.20 13.18 -2.32
C GLU A 171 16.63 12.97 -3.73
N GLY A 172 16.49 11.72 -4.16
CA GLY A 172 15.90 11.37 -5.45
C GLY A 172 14.43 11.79 -5.54
N ILE A 173 13.63 11.39 -4.53
CA ILE A 173 12.20 11.73 -4.48
C ILE A 173 12.01 13.25 -4.34
N GLU A 174 12.75 13.91 -3.45
CA GLU A 174 12.66 15.36 -3.25
C GLU A 174 12.90 16.13 -4.56
N LYS A 175 13.93 15.76 -5.33
CA LYS A 175 14.19 16.34 -6.65
C LYS A 175 13.06 16.08 -7.64
N GLN A 176 12.44 14.90 -7.62
CA GLN A 176 11.31 14.58 -8.48
C GLN A 176 10.07 15.38 -8.10
N LEU A 177 9.73 15.48 -6.81
CA LEU A 177 8.57 16.24 -6.32
C LEU A 177 8.63 17.72 -6.72
N CYS A 178 9.82 18.32 -6.73
CA CYS A 178 10.01 19.71 -7.18
C CYS A 178 9.83 19.91 -8.69
N ASN A 179 9.91 18.85 -9.51
CA ASN A 179 9.95 18.93 -10.98
C ASN A 179 8.89 18.05 -11.66
N LEU A 180 7.79 17.75 -10.98
CA LEU A 180 6.71 16.94 -11.57
C LEU A 180 6.07 17.69 -12.75
N PRO A 181 5.90 17.05 -13.91
CA PRO A 181 5.12 17.65 -14.99
C PRO A 181 3.63 17.79 -14.59
N PRO A 182 2.84 18.60 -15.32
CA PRO A 182 1.39 18.57 -15.20
C PRO A 182 0.84 17.23 -15.72
N LEU A 183 -0.29 16.78 -15.16
CA LEU A 183 -0.99 15.62 -15.71
C LEU A 183 -1.47 15.93 -17.14
N PRO A 184 -1.44 14.93 -18.04
CA PRO A 184 -2.13 15.07 -19.31
C PRO A 184 -3.62 15.34 -19.06
N PRO A 185 -4.27 16.15 -19.89
CA PRO A 185 -5.72 16.36 -19.79
C PRO A 185 -6.44 15.02 -19.95
N ILE A 186 -7.49 14.80 -19.16
CA ILE A 186 -8.35 13.64 -19.30
C ILE A 186 -9.14 13.81 -20.60
N GLU A 187 -8.82 13.02 -21.62
CA GLU A 187 -9.64 12.91 -22.82
C GLU A 187 -10.92 12.12 -22.47
N LEU A 188 -11.96 12.86 -22.12
CA LEU A 188 -13.28 12.27 -21.87
C LEU A 188 -13.91 11.91 -23.22
N ASP A 189 -13.84 10.63 -23.57
CA ASP A 189 -14.63 10.09 -24.68
C ASP A 189 -16.10 10.02 -24.26
N TYR A 190 -16.81 11.14 -24.44
CA TYR A 190 -18.27 11.23 -24.26
C TYR A 190 -19.00 10.46 -25.37
N THR A 191 -18.70 9.17 -25.53
CA THR A 191 -19.65 8.29 -26.19
C THR A 191 -20.92 8.31 -25.33
N HIS A 192 -22.00 8.91 -25.84
CA HIS A 192 -23.34 8.85 -25.24
C HIS A 192 -23.93 7.44 -25.29
N ARG A 193 -23.13 6.41 -25.01
CA ARG A 193 -23.59 5.05 -24.77
C ARG A 193 -24.31 5.05 -23.44
N LYS A 194 -25.62 4.83 -23.47
CA LYS A 194 -26.41 4.56 -22.27
C LYS A 194 -25.82 3.31 -21.59
N VAL A 195 -25.05 3.52 -20.52
CA VAL A 195 -24.63 2.45 -19.62
C VAL A 195 -25.87 1.99 -18.89
N SER A 196 -26.32 0.76 -19.17
CA SER A 196 -27.46 0.16 -18.50
C SER A 196 -26.96 -0.65 -17.31
N PHE A 197 -27.15 -0.13 -16.10
CA PHE A 197 -26.87 -0.88 -14.88
C PHE A 197 -27.94 -1.95 -14.68
N ARG A 198 -27.51 -3.18 -14.43
CA ARG A 198 -28.38 -4.27 -14.02
C ARG A 198 -27.78 -4.92 -12.78
N LEU A 199 -28.64 -5.29 -11.84
CA LEU A 199 -28.20 -6.08 -10.69
C LEU A 199 -27.76 -7.46 -11.20
N SER A 200 -26.59 -7.92 -10.76
CA SER A 200 -26.10 -9.27 -11.08
C SER A 200 -26.92 -10.36 -10.39
N ARG A 201 -27.70 -10.01 -9.36
CA ARG A 201 -28.60 -10.90 -8.60
C ARG A 201 -29.94 -10.20 -8.35
N SER A 202 -31.02 -10.98 -8.33
CA SER A 202 -32.31 -10.49 -7.81
C SER A 202 -32.22 -10.34 -6.29
N TYR A 203 -33.15 -9.58 -5.70
CA TYR A 203 -33.24 -9.42 -4.25
C TYR A 203 -33.39 -10.77 -3.53
N GLN A 204 -34.24 -11.66 -4.02
CA GLN A 204 -34.40 -13.01 -3.45
C GLN A 204 -33.08 -13.80 -3.46
N ARG A 205 -32.34 -13.79 -4.57
CA ARG A 205 -31.05 -14.49 -4.69
C ARG A 205 -29.91 -13.84 -3.89
N TYR A 206 -30.11 -12.62 -3.39
CA TYR A 206 -29.15 -11.97 -2.48
C TYR A 206 -29.35 -12.39 -1.01
N LEU A 207 -30.59 -12.74 -0.64
CA LEU A 207 -30.94 -13.14 0.72
C LEU A 207 -30.73 -14.63 1.01
N GLU A 208 -30.54 -15.44 -0.04
CA GLU A 208 -30.12 -16.85 0.02
C GLU A 208 -28.60 -16.98 0.20
#